data_AF-A0A328UFL8-F1
#
_entry.id   AF-A0A328UFL8-F1
#
_cell.length_a   1.000
_cell.length_b   1.000
_cell.length_c   1.000
_cell.angle_alpha   90.00
_cell.angle_beta   90.00
_cell.angle_gamma   90.00
#
_symmetry.space_group_name_H-M   'P 1'
#
loop_
_entity.id
_entity.type
_entity.pdbx_description
1 polymer ?
#
loop_
_entity_poly.entity_id
_entity_poly.type
_entity_poly.pdbx_seq_one_letter_code
_entity_poly.pdbx_strand_id
1 'polypeptide(L)'
;WGQYTALGDTFLENLQGLTTLKIYQADEFKNREMNVEAEKFRKITMKVLTMQLNSITIMDLIAYGGAALGVIMAVTQYTGNHVSLAGCLLIILLAADFFIPMRQLGSFFHIAMNGMAASDKIFRLLDLEEAAPKETKMPEDCSIACSDLRFSYEPDREILHGIAMDFPQGSFIALVGESGCGKSTVASILMGRNKGYAGLVTVGGIELNEINESSLLQNITYISHQSYLFKGTVRDNLLMGKPDASDEELWAVLERVNLAAFLKSEQGLNTPLLEKASNLSGGQCQRLALARALLHDSPVYIFDEATSNIDVESENDIM
;
A
#
# COMPACT_ATOMS: atom_id res chain seq x y z
N TRP A 1 0.91 10.18 16.67
CA TRP A 1 1.23 9.61 15.34
C TRP A 1 0.31 10.14 14.25
N GLY A 2 -1.02 10.03 14.36
CA GLY A 2 -1.95 10.54 13.32
C GLY A 2 -1.84 12.04 12.99
N GLN A 3 -1.52 12.89 13.98
CA GLN A 3 -1.26 14.32 13.73
C GLN A 3 0.10 14.61 13.07
N TYR A 4 1.08 13.73 13.27
CA TYR A 4 2.39 13.86 12.63
C TYR A 4 2.28 13.53 11.14
N THR A 5 1.59 12.44 10.81
CA THR A 5 1.29 12.08 9.42
C THR A 5 0.47 13.17 8.74
N ALA A 6 -0.59 13.68 9.37
CA ALA A 6 -1.40 14.76 8.80
C ALA A 6 -0.61 16.05 8.49
N LEU A 7 0.33 16.45 9.36
CA LEU A 7 1.19 17.60 9.12
C LEU A 7 2.16 17.35 7.96
N GLY A 8 2.72 16.14 7.88
CA GLY A 8 3.58 15.71 6.77
C GLY A 8 2.85 15.71 5.44
N ASP A 9 1.62 15.18 5.41
CA ASP A 9 0.77 15.13 4.23
C ASP A 9 0.44 16.55 3.73
N THR A 10 0.04 17.45 4.64
CA THR A 10 -0.25 18.86 4.33
C THR A 10 0.99 19.59 3.78
N PHE A 11 2.17 19.29 4.33
CA PHE A 11 3.43 19.89 3.85
C PHE A 11 3.77 19.40 2.44
N LEU A 12 3.64 18.10 2.18
CA LEU A 12 3.90 17.51 0.87
C LEU A 12 2.93 18.05 -0.19
N GLU A 13 1.64 18.15 0.14
CA GLU A 13 0.61 18.74 -0.73
C GLU A 13 0.95 20.18 -1.10
N ASN A 14 1.30 21.02 -0.11
CA ASN A 14 1.68 22.41 -0.35
C ASN A 14 2.93 22.54 -1.23
N LEU A 15 3.90 21.62 -1.10
CA LEU A 15 5.09 21.59 -1.94
C LEU A 15 4.77 21.16 -3.38
N GLN A 16 3.99 20.10 -3.55
CA GLN A 16 3.58 19.61 -4.87
C GLN A 16 2.72 20.65 -5.60
N GLY A 17 1.87 21.36 -4.86
CA GLY A 17 1.01 22.44 -5.36
C GLY A 17 1.66 23.82 -5.40
N LEU A 18 2.95 23.97 -5.08
CA LEU A 18 3.58 25.28 -4.87
C LEU A 18 3.48 26.19 -6.10
N THR A 19 3.64 25.63 -7.30
CA THR A 19 3.49 26.38 -8.56
C THR A 19 2.09 26.97 -8.67
N THR A 20 1.06 26.17 -8.39
CA THR A 20 -0.35 26.62 -8.37
C THR A 20 -0.56 27.71 -7.32
N LEU A 21 -0.04 27.53 -6.10
CA LEU A 21 -0.13 28.52 -5.03
C LEU A 21 0.51 29.85 -5.43
N LYS A 22 1.64 29.82 -6.14
CA LYS A 22 2.31 31.02 -6.65
C LYS A 22 1.53 31.69 -7.80
N ILE A 23 0.97 30.92 -8.72
CA ILE A 23 0.15 31.44 -9.83
C ILE A 23 -1.05 32.22 -9.28
N TYR A 24 -1.73 31.66 -8.28
CA TYR A 24 -2.91 32.27 -7.66
C TYR A 24 -2.61 33.18 -6.47
N GLN A 25 -1.33 33.43 -6.15
CA GLN A 25 -0.89 34.24 -5.00
C GLN A 25 -1.52 33.79 -3.67
N ALA A 26 -1.75 32.49 -3.52
CA ALA A 26 -2.39 31.85 -2.37
C ALA A 26 -1.38 31.22 -1.39
N ASP A 27 -0.08 31.39 -1.63
CA ASP A 27 0.99 30.82 -0.81
C ASP A 27 1.01 31.38 0.62
N GLU A 28 0.68 32.66 0.82
CA GLU A 28 0.57 33.23 2.16
C GLU A 28 -0.59 32.62 2.95
N PHE A 29 -1.73 32.40 2.31
CA PHE A 29 -2.89 31.76 2.92
C PHE A 29 -2.54 30.34 3.39
N LYS A 30 -1.95 29.52 2.52
CA LYS A 30 -1.53 28.16 2.88
C LYS A 30 -0.43 28.11 3.92
N ASN A 31 0.49 29.08 3.91
CA ASN A 31 1.51 29.19 4.95
C ASN A 31 0.89 29.47 6.33
N ARG A 32 -0.15 30.31 6.41
CA ARG A 32 -0.86 30.57 7.67
C ARG A 32 -1.57 29.32 8.20
N GLU A 33 -2.26 28.56 7.33
CA GLU A 33 -2.87 27.27 7.71
C GLU A 33 -1.82 26.30 8.24
N MET A 34 -0.70 26.14 7.53
CA MET A 34 0.40 25.26 7.93
C MET A 34 1.00 25.66 9.29
N ASN A 35 1.13 26.95 9.56
CA ASN A 35 1.62 27.44 10.85
C ASN A 35 0.67 27.11 12.01
N VAL A 36 -0.65 27.16 11.77
CA VAL A 36 -1.65 26.77 12.79
C VAL A 36 -1.54 25.27 13.10
N GLU A 37 -1.43 24.41 12.08
CA GLU A 37 -1.28 22.97 12.28
C GLU A 37 0.06 22.60 12.93
N ALA A 38 1.15 23.25 12.52
CA ALA A 38 2.46 23.09 13.15
C ALA A 38 2.44 23.49 14.64
N GLU A 39 1.74 24.57 15.00
CA GLU A 39 1.62 25.00 16.39
C GLU A 39 0.77 24.04 17.24
N LYS A 40 -0.31 23.48 16.68
CA LYS A 40 -1.08 22.42 17.34
C LYS A 40 -0.20 21.19 17.59
N PHE A 41 0.55 20.76 16.58
CA PHE A 41 1.48 19.64 16.69
C PHE A 41 2.55 19.90 17.76
N ARG A 42 3.14 21.11 17.79
CA ARG A 42 4.12 21.53 18.78
C ARG A 42 3.56 21.47 20.20
N LYS A 43 2.37 22.02 20.44
CA LYS A 43 1.73 22.02 21.77
C LYS A 43 1.50 20.60 22.30
N ILE A 44 1.04 19.70 21.44
CA ILE A 44 0.77 18.30 21.81
C ILE A 44 2.08 17.56 22.08
N THR A 45 3.09 17.76 21.22
CA THR A 45 4.43 17.19 21.42
C THR A 45 5.04 17.69 22.73
N MET A 46 4.95 18.99 23.03
CA MET A 46 5.43 19.55 24.28
C MET A 46 4.70 18.97 25.49
N LYS A 47 3.37 18.78 25.42
CA LYS A 47 2.61 18.13 26.49
C LYS A 47 3.10 16.71 26.77
N VAL A 48 3.37 15.92 25.72
CA VAL A 48 3.92 14.56 25.86
C VAL A 48 5.33 14.58 26.45
N LEU A 49 6.21 15.47 25.96
CA LEU A 49 7.56 15.62 26.48
C LEU A 49 7.56 16.06 27.96
N THR A 50 6.71 17.01 28.33
CA THR A 50 6.57 17.44 29.73
C THR A 50 6.08 16.29 30.62
N MET A 51 5.10 15.50 30.16
CA MET A 51 4.65 14.32 30.90
C MET A 51 5.77 13.29 31.09
N GLN A 52 6.55 13.03 30.04
CA GLN A 52 7.68 12.11 30.08
C GLN A 52 8.81 12.61 31.00
N LEU A 53 9.19 13.89 30.89
CA LEU A 53 10.23 14.49 31.74
C LEU A 53 9.80 14.49 33.20
N ASN A 54 8.56 14.86 33.51
CA ASN A 54 8.04 14.81 34.88
C ASN A 54 8.09 13.38 35.45
N SER A 55 7.72 12.38 34.66
CA SER A 55 7.81 10.97 35.05
C SER A 55 9.26 10.56 35.38
N ILE A 56 10.21 10.92 34.51
CA ILE A 56 11.64 10.65 34.74
C ILE A 56 12.14 11.37 35.98
N THR A 57 11.81 12.65 36.16
CA THR A 57 12.23 13.43 37.33
C THR A 57 11.70 12.83 38.65
N ILE A 58 10.45 12.38 38.67
CA ILE A 58 9.88 11.71 39.85
C ILE A 58 10.62 10.40 40.15
N MET A 59 10.91 9.61 39.12
CA MET A 59 11.66 8.36 39.28
C MET A 59 13.10 8.59 39.76
N ASP A 60 13.79 9.59 39.21
CA ASP A 60 15.14 9.96 39.65
C ASP A 60 15.14 10.45 41.10
N LEU A 61 14.12 11.20 41.52
CA LEU A 61 13.96 11.62 42.92
C LEU A 61 13.80 10.42 43.85
N ILE A 62 12.96 9.44 43.48
CA ILE A 62 12.75 8.21 44.26
C ILE A 62 14.05 7.39 44.29
N ALA A 63 14.74 7.26 43.16
CA ALA A 63 15.94 6.45 43.05
C ALA A 63 17.11 7.03 43.85
N TYR A 64 17.44 8.31 43.63
CA TYR A 64 18.53 8.98 44.34
C TYR A 64 18.18 9.23 45.81
N GLY A 65 16.92 9.58 46.11
CA GLY A 65 16.44 9.72 47.48
C GLY A 65 16.51 8.40 48.25
N GLY A 66 16.05 7.31 47.64
CA GLY A 66 16.12 5.96 48.20
C GLY A 66 17.56 5.49 48.43
N ALA A 67 18.45 5.70 47.47
CA ALA A 67 19.87 5.38 47.61
C ALA A 67 20.52 6.21 48.74
N ALA A 68 20.26 7.51 48.81
CA ALA A 68 20.78 8.37 49.87
C ALA A 68 20.30 7.93 51.27
N LEU A 69 19.00 7.60 51.40
CA LEU A 69 18.44 7.04 52.64
C LEU A 69 19.09 5.71 53.01
N GLY A 70 19.33 4.83 52.04
CA GLY A 70 20.03 3.56 52.23
C GLY A 70 21.46 3.76 52.76
N VAL A 71 22.20 4.72 52.19
CA VAL A 71 23.55 5.10 52.65
C VAL A 71 23.52 5.66 54.06
N ILE A 72 22.61 6.60 54.37
CA ILE A 72 22.47 7.18 55.71
C ILE A 72 22.16 6.09 56.74
N MET A 73 21.24 5.18 56.41
CA MET A 73 20.88 4.07 57.29
C MET A 73 22.06 3.12 57.51
N ALA A 74 22.81 2.77 56.46
CA ALA A 74 23.99 1.92 56.56
C ALA A 74 25.05 2.51 57.50
N VAL A 75 25.35 3.81 57.33
CA VAL A 75 26.32 4.52 58.17
C VAL A 75 25.83 4.61 59.61
N THR A 76 24.56 4.93 59.84
CA THR A 76 23.98 5.04 61.19
C THR A 76 23.98 3.69 61.94
N GLN A 77 23.72 2.59 61.23
CA GLN A 77 23.76 1.25 61.83
C GLN A 77 25.19 0.77 62.11
N TYR A 78 26.16 1.18 61.30
CA TYR A 78 27.58 0.93 61.53
C TYR A 78 28.08 1.68 62.77
N THR A 79 27.77 2.98 62.91
CA THR A 79 28.17 3.76 64.10
C THR A 79 27.51 3.25 65.38
N GLY A 80 26.31 2.67 65.28
CA GLY A 80 25.63 1.99 66.37
C GLY A 80 26.15 0.58 66.71
N ASN A 81 27.21 0.09 66.06
CA ASN A 81 27.76 -1.27 66.19
C ASN A 81 26.77 -2.42 65.91
N HIS A 82 25.68 -2.17 65.17
CA HIS A 82 24.71 -3.21 64.79
C HIS A 82 25.13 -3.97 63.52
N VAL A 83 26.02 -3.38 62.70
CA VAL A 83 26.46 -3.94 61.41
C VAL A 83 27.99 -3.83 61.29
N SER A 84 28.62 -4.85 60.70
CA SER A 84 30.07 -4.86 60.43
C SER A 84 30.43 -3.92 59.28
N LEU A 85 31.72 -3.56 59.16
CA LEU A 85 32.20 -2.73 58.05
C LEU A 85 31.86 -3.35 56.68
N ALA A 86 32.02 -4.68 56.54
CA ALA A 86 31.67 -5.40 55.33
C ALA A 86 30.16 -5.32 55.03
N GLY A 87 29.31 -5.45 56.05
CA GLY A 87 27.86 -5.30 55.90
C GLY A 87 27.45 -3.88 55.50
N CYS A 88 28.10 -2.86 56.06
CA CYS A 88 27.87 -1.46 55.70
C CYS A 88 28.20 -1.18 54.23
N LEU A 89 29.38 -1.61 53.76
CA LEU A 89 29.80 -1.46 52.36
C LEU A 89 28.87 -2.21 51.40
N LEU A 90 28.42 -3.41 51.78
CA LEU A 90 27.46 -4.18 51.00
C LEU A 90 26.13 -3.42 50.85
N ILE A 91 25.59 -2.88 51.94
CA ILE A 91 24.32 -2.13 51.90
C ILE A 91 24.45 -0.86 51.05
N ILE A 92 25.58 -0.15 51.13
CA ILE A 92 25.83 1.05 50.30
C ILE A 92 25.82 0.70 48.81
N LEU A 93 26.51 -0.36 48.41
CA LEU A 93 26.55 -0.80 47.01
C LEU A 93 25.16 -1.27 46.53
N LEU A 94 24.47 -2.08 47.34
CA LEU A 94 23.12 -2.57 47.04
C LEU A 94 22.09 -1.44 46.97
N ALA A 95 22.21 -0.42 47.81
CA ALA A 95 21.30 0.73 47.81
C ALA A 95 21.38 1.50 46.49
N ALA A 96 22.55 1.62 45.86
CA ALA A 96 22.67 2.25 44.54
C ALA A 96 22.07 1.36 43.43
N ASP A 97 22.40 0.06 43.43
CA ASP A 97 21.98 -0.87 42.38
C ASP A 97 20.48 -1.19 42.40
N PHE A 98 19.85 -1.20 43.57
CA PHE A 98 18.43 -1.54 43.73
C PHE A 98 17.50 -0.56 42.99
N PHE A 99 17.85 0.72 42.93
CA PHE A 99 16.98 1.74 42.36
C PHE A 99 17.20 2.00 40.85
N ILE A 100 18.30 1.50 40.26
CA ILE A 100 18.57 1.65 38.81
C ILE A 100 17.47 0.99 37.94
N PRO A 101 17.03 -0.27 38.21
CA PRO A 101 15.95 -0.90 37.44
C PRO A 101 14.62 -0.15 37.54
N MET A 102 14.34 0.49 38.68
CA MET A 102 13.09 1.24 38.89
C MET A 102 12.99 2.44 37.94
N ARG A 103 14.11 3.10 37.66
CA ARG A 103 14.20 4.18 36.66
C ARG A 103 13.98 3.66 35.23
N GLN A 104 14.52 2.48 34.91
CA GLN A 104 14.33 1.87 33.58
C GLN A 104 12.87 1.50 33.32
N LEU A 105 12.16 1.02 34.35
CA LEU A 105 10.76 0.58 34.25
C LEU A 105 9.83 1.68 33.71
N GLY A 106 9.93 2.92 34.20
CA GLY A 106 9.07 3.99 33.70
C GLY A 106 9.45 4.50 32.30
N SER A 107 10.72 4.38 31.89
CA SER A 107 11.11 4.63 30.50
C SER A 107 10.50 3.60 29.55
N PHE A 108 10.53 2.32 29.94
CA PHE A 108 9.95 1.23 29.13
C PHE A 108 8.44 1.29 29.02
N PHE A 109 7.74 1.83 30.02
CA PHE A 109 6.27 1.95 29.96
C PHE A 109 5.79 2.76 28.75
N HIS A 110 6.46 3.88 28.43
CA HIS A 110 6.12 4.71 27.27
C HIS A 110 6.46 4.04 25.94
N ILE A 111 7.59 3.33 25.87
CA ILE A 111 7.99 2.58 24.68
C ILE A 111 6.99 1.44 24.42
N ALA A 112 6.59 0.73 25.47
CA ALA A 112 5.60 -0.35 25.40
C ALA A 112 4.24 0.15 24.91
N MET A 113 3.76 1.32 25.36
CA MET A 113 2.49 1.89 24.86
C MET A 113 2.50 2.17 23.36
N ASN A 114 3.61 2.69 22.82
CA ASN A 114 3.75 2.88 21.37
C ASN A 114 3.76 1.54 20.62
N GLY A 115 4.44 0.55 21.19
CA GLY A 115 4.44 -0.83 20.66
C GLY A 115 3.04 -1.41 20.60
N MET A 116 2.27 -1.31 21.69
CA MET A 116 0.88 -1.79 21.74
C MET A 116 0.00 -1.14 20.68
N ALA A 117 0.05 0.19 20.52
CA ALA A 117 -0.75 0.88 19.51
C ALA A 117 -0.38 0.52 18.06
N ALA A 118 0.89 0.17 17.80
CA ALA A 118 1.31 -0.34 16.49
C ALA A 118 0.84 -1.79 16.30
N SER A 119 0.96 -2.62 17.33
CA SER A 119 0.46 -4.01 17.33
C SER A 119 -1.04 -4.08 17.07
N ASP A 120 -1.84 -3.23 17.70
CA ASP A 120 -3.30 -3.20 17.49
C ASP A 120 -3.67 -3.00 16.00
N LYS A 121 -2.90 -2.19 15.26
CA LYS A 121 -3.13 -1.99 13.82
C LYS A 121 -2.76 -3.22 13.00
N ILE A 122 -1.67 -3.90 13.36
CA ILE A 122 -1.24 -5.12 12.69
C ILE A 122 -2.26 -6.24 12.96
N PHE A 123 -2.68 -6.42 14.20
CA PHE A 123 -3.70 -7.41 14.54
C PHE A 123 -5.02 -7.11 13.86
N ARG A 124 -5.47 -5.85 13.82
CA ARG A 124 -6.67 -5.48 13.07
C ARG A 124 -6.61 -5.87 11.58
N LEU A 125 -5.43 -5.82 10.96
CA LEU A 125 -5.24 -6.27 9.58
C LEU A 125 -5.27 -7.81 9.48
N LEU A 126 -4.62 -8.50 10.42
CA LEU A 126 -4.58 -9.97 10.48
C LEU A 126 -5.94 -10.59 10.86
N ASP A 127 -6.77 -9.84 11.58
CA ASP A 127 -8.12 -10.25 12.00
C ASP A 127 -9.19 -9.99 10.92
N LEU A 128 -8.82 -9.45 9.75
CA LEU A 128 -9.77 -9.32 8.64
C LEU A 128 -10.23 -10.71 8.18
N GLU A 129 -11.54 -10.88 8.02
CA GLU A 129 -12.09 -12.13 7.50
C GLU A 129 -11.62 -12.38 6.07
N GLU A 130 -10.93 -13.50 5.86
CA GLU A 130 -10.61 -14.00 4.53
C GLU A 130 -11.84 -14.75 3.97
N ALA A 131 -12.16 -14.50 2.70
CA ALA A 131 -13.22 -15.24 2.03
C ALA A 131 -12.83 -16.72 1.92
N ALA A 132 -13.78 -17.62 2.20
CA ALA A 132 -13.53 -19.05 2.06
C ALA A 132 -13.06 -19.39 0.62
N PRO A 133 -12.04 -20.26 0.47
CA PRO A 133 -11.56 -20.66 -0.85
C PRO A 133 -12.67 -21.39 -1.60
N LYS A 134 -12.94 -20.94 -2.82
CA LYS A 134 -13.91 -21.58 -3.73
C LYS A 134 -13.19 -22.63 -4.56
N GLU A 135 -13.83 -23.76 -4.82
CA GLU A 135 -13.21 -24.84 -5.61
C GLU A 135 -13.54 -24.77 -7.10
N THR A 136 -14.60 -24.05 -7.48
CA THR A 136 -15.09 -23.97 -8.86
C THR A 136 -14.08 -23.24 -9.75
N LYS A 137 -13.58 -23.93 -10.77
CA LYS A 137 -12.71 -23.33 -11.78
C LYS A 137 -13.53 -22.62 -12.85
N MET A 138 -12.92 -21.65 -13.52
CA MET A 138 -13.50 -21.01 -14.70
C MET A 138 -13.67 -22.09 -15.81
N PRO A 139 -14.84 -22.16 -16.45
CA PRO A 139 -15.08 -23.12 -17.52
C PRO A 139 -14.28 -22.79 -18.79
N GLU A 140 -14.14 -23.78 -19.69
CA GLU A 140 -13.47 -23.57 -21.00
C GLU A 140 -14.26 -22.61 -21.91
N ASP A 141 -15.59 -22.64 -21.83
CA ASP A 141 -16.44 -21.62 -22.43
C ASP A 141 -16.30 -20.33 -21.62
N CYS A 142 -15.67 -19.34 -22.21
CA CYS A 142 -15.40 -18.05 -21.57
C CYS A 142 -16.44 -16.98 -21.93
N SER A 143 -17.61 -17.37 -22.44
CA SER A 143 -18.70 -16.41 -22.70
C SER A 143 -19.17 -15.76 -21.40
N ILE A 144 -19.34 -14.44 -21.41
CA ILE A 144 -19.76 -13.67 -20.24
C ILE A 144 -21.16 -13.11 -20.50
N ALA A 145 -22.06 -13.27 -19.54
CA ALA A 145 -23.40 -12.68 -19.62
C ALA A 145 -23.74 -11.95 -18.32
N CYS A 146 -24.33 -10.78 -18.44
CA CYS A 146 -24.79 -9.93 -17.35
C CYS A 146 -26.30 -9.72 -17.48
N SER A 147 -27.05 -9.92 -16.40
CA SER A 147 -28.51 -9.74 -16.36
C SER A 147 -28.92 -8.90 -15.15
N ASP A 148 -29.64 -7.79 -15.39
CA ASP A 148 -30.06 -6.81 -14.37
C ASP A 148 -28.91 -6.39 -13.43
N LEU A 149 -27.71 -6.20 -14.00
CA LEU A 149 -26.51 -5.89 -13.22
C LEU A 149 -26.60 -4.49 -12.62
N ARG A 150 -26.53 -4.43 -11.29
CA ARG A 150 -26.57 -3.20 -10.49
C ARG A 150 -25.38 -3.15 -9.55
N PHE A 151 -24.80 -1.98 -9.38
CA PHE A 151 -23.64 -1.82 -8.50
C PHE A 151 -23.50 -0.39 -7.99
N SER A 152 -23.08 -0.28 -6.73
CA SER A 152 -22.86 0.97 -6.00
C SER A 152 -21.59 0.82 -5.17
N TYR A 153 -20.64 1.76 -5.28
CA TYR A 153 -19.48 1.79 -4.37
C TYR A 153 -19.87 2.26 -2.97
N GLU A 154 -20.85 3.16 -2.91
CA GLU A 154 -21.44 3.68 -1.70
C GLU A 154 -22.96 3.43 -1.75
N PRO A 155 -23.61 3.10 -0.62
CA PRO A 155 -25.04 2.78 -0.60
C PRO A 155 -25.93 3.85 -1.27
N ASP A 156 -25.52 5.11 -1.19
CA ASP A 156 -26.31 6.26 -1.60
C ASP A 156 -26.09 6.64 -3.08
N ARG A 157 -25.20 5.95 -3.79
CA ARG A 157 -24.81 6.28 -5.17
C ARG A 157 -24.68 5.03 -6.04
N GLU A 158 -25.78 4.68 -6.69
CA GLU A 158 -25.80 3.63 -7.73
C GLU A 158 -25.08 4.10 -8.99
N ILE A 159 -24.22 3.23 -9.55
CA ILE A 159 -23.40 3.48 -10.75
C ILE A 159 -23.93 2.68 -11.93
N LEU A 160 -24.23 1.40 -11.72
CA LEU A 160 -24.82 0.54 -12.75
C LEU A 160 -26.30 0.36 -12.44
N HIS A 161 -27.18 0.66 -13.40
CA HIS A 161 -28.63 0.70 -13.21
C HIS A 161 -29.33 -0.43 -13.99
N GLY A 162 -29.12 -1.69 -13.59
CA GLY A 162 -29.84 -2.84 -14.15
C GLY A 162 -29.44 -3.14 -15.59
N ILE A 163 -28.14 -3.17 -15.87
CA ILE A 163 -27.63 -3.37 -17.23
C ILE A 163 -27.65 -4.84 -17.63
N ALA A 164 -27.91 -5.11 -18.91
CA ALA A 164 -27.82 -6.43 -19.51
C ALA A 164 -26.82 -6.40 -20.67
N MET A 165 -25.87 -7.34 -20.69
CA MET A 165 -24.79 -7.38 -21.67
C MET A 165 -24.38 -8.83 -21.91
N ASP A 166 -24.13 -9.17 -23.17
CA ASP A 166 -23.65 -10.50 -23.58
C ASP A 166 -22.33 -10.35 -24.33
N PHE A 167 -21.34 -11.13 -23.90
CA PHE A 167 -20.00 -11.20 -24.49
C PHE A 167 -19.71 -12.63 -24.94
N PRO A 168 -20.04 -12.99 -26.19
CA PRO A 168 -19.78 -14.34 -26.71
C PRO A 168 -18.28 -14.66 -26.75
N GLN A 169 -17.93 -15.94 -26.59
CA GLN A 169 -16.54 -16.38 -26.71
C GLN A 169 -15.97 -16.06 -28.10
N GLY A 170 -14.73 -15.56 -28.14
CA GLY A 170 -14.03 -15.19 -29.38
C GLY A 170 -14.53 -13.92 -30.04
N SER A 171 -15.45 -13.17 -29.40
CA SER A 171 -15.88 -11.87 -29.89
C SER A 171 -14.92 -10.75 -29.46
N PHE A 172 -14.89 -9.69 -30.25
CA PHE A 172 -14.21 -8.45 -29.92
C PHE A 172 -15.27 -7.36 -29.70
N ILE A 173 -15.44 -6.92 -28.47
CA ILE A 173 -16.52 -6.01 -28.06
C ILE A 173 -15.95 -4.74 -27.47
N ALA A 174 -16.46 -3.59 -27.94
CA ALA A 174 -16.13 -2.29 -27.42
C ALA A 174 -17.28 -1.74 -26.57
N LEU A 175 -16.99 -1.35 -25.33
CA LEU A 175 -17.92 -0.62 -24.46
C LEU A 175 -17.62 0.88 -24.55
N VAL A 176 -18.53 1.64 -25.17
CA VAL A 176 -18.37 3.09 -25.38
C VAL A 176 -19.41 3.88 -24.59
N GLY A 177 -19.05 5.09 -24.16
CA GLY A 177 -19.94 5.99 -23.44
C GLY A 177 -19.17 7.11 -22.76
N GLU A 178 -19.90 8.10 -22.24
CA GLU A 178 -19.31 9.26 -21.55
C GLU A 178 -18.52 8.87 -20.30
N SER A 179 -17.63 9.75 -19.84
CA SER A 179 -16.91 9.53 -18.58
C SER A 179 -17.90 9.42 -17.42
N GLY A 180 -17.71 8.43 -16.55
CA GLY A 180 -18.59 8.18 -15.40
C GLY A 180 -19.82 7.30 -15.68
N CYS A 181 -20.05 6.81 -16.90
CA CYS A 181 -21.17 5.90 -17.18
C CYS A 181 -21.00 4.45 -16.67
N GLY A 182 -19.90 4.15 -15.95
CA GLY A 182 -19.69 2.85 -15.31
C GLY A 182 -18.86 1.82 -16.09
N LYS A 183 -18.23 2.18 -17.22
CA LYS A 183 -17.39 1.26 -18.02
C LYS A 183 -16.31 0.53 -17.21
N SER A 184 -15.47 1.28 -16.50
CA SER A 184 -14.41 0.71 -15.66
C SER A 184 -14.97 -0.05 -14.44
N THR A 185 -16.19 0.29 -14.01
CA THR A 185 -16.93 -0.47 -13.00
C THR A 185 -17.36 -1.83 -13.52
N VAL A 186 -17.88 -1.91 -14.76
CA VAL A 186 -18.16 -3.18 -15.43
C VAL A 186 -16.89 -4.01 -15.55
N ALA A 187 -15.80 -3.43 -16.06
CA ALA A 187 -14.51 -4.12 -16.13
C ALA A 187 -14.05 -4.67 -14.76
N SER A 188 -14.18 -3.86 -13.71
CA SER A 188 -13.84 -4.27 -12.33
C SER A 188 -14.70 -5.39 -11.78
N ILE A 189 -15.99 -5.43 -12.14
CA ILE A 189 -16.89 -6.52 -11.77
C ILE A 189 -16.52 -7.78 -12.54
N LEU A 190 -16.33 -7.71 -13.87
CA LEU A 190 -16.00 -8.87 -14.70
C LEU A 190 -14.68 -9.54 -14.29
N MET A 191 -13.73 -8.79 -13.75
CA MET A 191 -12.49 -9.32 -13.17
C MET A 191 -12.65 -9.98 -11.79
N GLY A 192 -13.84 -9.91 -11.18
CA GLY A 192 -14.09 -10.36 -9.81
C GLY A 192 -13.53 -9.45 -8.71
N ARG A 193 -13.02 -8.26 -9.06
CA ARG A 193 -12.43 -7.31 -8.10
C ARG A 193 -13.50 -6.58 -7.28
N ASN A 194 -14.57 -6.15 -7.94
CA ASN A 194 -15.72 -5.54 -7.26
C ASN A 194 -16.78 -6.61 -6.98
N LYS A 195 -16.91 -6.99 -5.71
CA LYS A 195 -17.92 -7.94 -5.20
C LYS A 195 -19.14 -7.18 -4.69
N GLY A 196 -20.29 -7.87 -4.54
CA GLY A 196 -21.51 -7.28 -3.96
C GLY A 196 -22.40 -6.52 -4.96
N TYR A 197 -22.32 -6.85 -6.24
CA TYR A 197 -23.31 -6.41 -7.23
C TYR A 197 -24.64 -7.15 -7.03
N ALA A 198 -25.74 -6.55 -7.51
CA ALA A 198 -27.03 -7.21 -7.64
C ALA A 198 -27.30 -7.57 -9.11
N GLY A 199 -28.17 -8.55 -9.33
CA GLY A 199 -28.36 -9.19 -10.63
C GLY A 199 -27.51 -10.45 -10.75
N LEU A 200 -27.24 -10.87 -11.99
CA LEU A 200 -26.50 -12.09 -12.30
C LEU A 200 -25.37 -11.79 -13.28
N VAL A 201 -24.16 -12.25 -12.97
CA VAL A 201 -23.02 -12.25 -13.89
C VAL A 201 -22.51 -13.68 -14.00
N THR A 202 -22.50 -14.24 -15.21
CA THR A 202 -22.05 -15.62 -15.46
C THR A 202 -20.89 -15.65 -16.44
N VAL A 203 -19.98 -16.60 -16.23
CA VAL A 203 -18.89 -16.96 -17.15
C VAL A 203 -19.07 -18.43 -17.54
N GLY A 204 -19.30 -18.72 -18.81
CA GLY A 204 -19.63 -20.06 -19.31
C GLY A 204 -20.82 -20.70 -18.60
N GLY A 205 -21.79 -19.88 -18.18
CA GLY A 205 -22.98 -20.30 -17.43
C GLY A 205 -22.79 -20.49 -15.92
N ILE A 206 -21.58 -20.34 -15.38
CA ILE A 206 -21.31 -20.38 -13.94
C ILE A 206 -21.32 -18.96 -13.37
N GLU A 207 -21.96 -18.75 -12.23
CA GLU A 207 -22.02 -17.43 -11.59
C GLU A 207 -20.62 -16.97 -11.12
N LEU A 208 -20.30 -15.69 -11.35
CA LEU A 208 -18.94 -15.16 -11.17
C LEU A 208 -18.46 -15.22 -9.70
N ASN A 209 -19.35 -15.01 -8.73
CA ASN A 209 -19.05 -15.18 -7.31
C ASN A 209 -18.93 -16.66 -6.88
N GLU A 210 -19.22 -17.65 -7.71
CA GLU A 210 -18.93 -19.06 -7.41
C GLU A 210 -17.52 -19.47 -7.87
N ILE A 211 -16.95 -18.75 -8.84
CA ILE A 211 -15.64 -19.06 -9.42
C ILE A 211 -14.51 -18.69 -8.45
N ASN A 212 -13.50 -19.56 -8.38
CA ASN A 212 -12.24 -19.34 -7.67
C ASN A 212 -11.47 -18.14 -8.23
N GLU A 213 -11.05 -17.24 -7.35
CA GLU A 213 -10.32 -16.01 -7.68
C GLU A 213 -8.98 -16.27 -8.40
N SER A 214 -8.21 -17.28 -7.99
CA SER A 214 -6.99 -17.69 -8.69
C SER A 214 -7.30 -18.18 -10.12
N SER A 215 -8.44 -18.84 -10.33
CA SER A 215 -8.86 -19.27 -11.66
C SER A 215 -9.27 -18.07 -12.52
N LEU A 216 -9.95 -17.07 -11.96
CA LEU A 216 -10.28 -15.83 -12.68
C LEU A 216 -9.02 -15.08 -13.09
N LEU A 217 -8.07 -14.91 -12.17
CA LEU A 217 -6.80 -14.21 -12.44
C LEU A 217 -5.95 -14.90 -13.51
N GLN A 218 -6.00 -16.23 -13.60
CA GLN A 218 -5.32 -16.99 -14.66
C GLN A 218 -6.00 -16.85 -16.02
N ASN A 219 -7.31 -16.64 -16.06
CA ASN A 219 -8.09 -16.69 -17.31
C ASN A 219 -8.56 -15.33 -17.84
N ILE A 220 -8.47 -14.27 -17.03
CA ILE A 220 -8.85 -12.90 -17.41
C ILE A 220 -7.64 -11.99 -17.24
N THR A 221 -7.10 -11.49 -18.34
CA THR A 221 -6.02 -10.49 -18.35
C THR A 221 -6.59 -9.09 -18.49
N TYR A 222 -6.23 -8.22 -17.56
CA TYR A 222 -6.64 -6.81 -17.57
C TYR A 222 -5.48 -5.88 -17.89
N ILE A 223 -5.72 -4.97 -18.82
CA ILE A 223 -4.76 -3.99 -19.27
C ILE A 223 -5.39 -2.62 -19.05
N SER A 224 -4.92 -1.95 -18.00
CA SER A 224 -5.32 -0.57 -17.69
C SER A 224 -4.39 0.45 -18.34
N HIS A 225 -4.91 1.67 -18.48
CA HIS A 225 -4.17 2.90 -18.73
C HIS A 225 -2.90 3.06 -17.88
N GLN A 226 -2.95 2.67 -16.60
CA GLN A 226 -1.88 2.82 -15.61
C GLN A 226 -1.24 1.48 -15.23
N SER A 227 -0.92 0.66 -16.23
CA SER A 227 -0.24 -0.61 -15.99
C SER A 227 1.08 -0.39 -15.25
N TYR A 228 1.20 -0.95 -14.05
CA TYR A 228 2.38 -0.76 -13.20
C TYR A 228 3.56 -1.58 -13.71
N LEU A 229 4.72 -0.92 -13.83
CA LEU A 229 6.00 -1.53 -14.17
C LEU A 229 6.93 -1.41 -12.96
N PHE A 230 7.50 -2.54 -12.56
CA PHE A 230 8.37 -2.63 -11.40
C PHE A 230 9.80 -2.23 -11.76
N LYS A 231 10.49 -1.62 -10.79
CA LYS A 231 11.93 -1.41 -10.88
C LYS A 231 12.63 -2.77 -10.97
N GLY A 232 13.56 -2.91 -11.91
CA GLY A 232 14.22 -4.18 -12.21
C GLY A 232 14.72 -4.17 -13.66
N THR A 233 14.59 -5.29 -14.36
CA THR A 233 14.83 -5.36 -15.81
C THR A 233 13.53 -5.56 -16.59
N VAL A 234 13.61 -5.38 -17.91
CA VAL A 234 12.52 -5.76 -18.83
C VAL A 234 12.19 -7.24 -18.70
N ARG A 235 13.20 -8.11 -18.61
CA ARG A 235 13.03 -9.55 -18.35
C ARG A 235 12.20 -9.81 -17.09
N ASP A 236 12.59 -9.19 -15.96
CA ASP A 236 11.92 -9.41 -14.68
C ASP A 236 10.43 -9.06 -14.76
N ASN A 237 10.09 -7.98 -15.47
CA ASN A 237 8.70 -7.56 -15.66
C ASN A 237 7.92 -8.51 -16.57
N LEU A 238 8.53 -9.02 -17.65
CA LEU A 238 7.88 -9.98 -18.55
C LEU A 238 7.65 -11.33 -17.86
N LEU A 239 8.63 -11.83 -17.11
CA LEU A 239 8.52 -13.11 -16.39
C LEU A 239 7.43 -13.11 -15.30
N MET A 240 6.91 -11.94 -14.90
CA MET A 240 5.70 -11.87 -14.06
C MET A 240 4.46 -12.43 -14.78
N GLY A 241 4.38 -12.29 -16.11
CA GLY A 241 3.29 -12.84 -16.91
C GLY A 241 3.43 -14.34 -17.15
N LYS A 242 4.67 -14.84 -17.31
CA LYS A 242 4.98 -16.26 -17.48
C LYS A 242 6.38 -16.56 -16.93
N PRO A 243 6.50 -17.11 -15.70
CA PRO A 243 7.78 -17.30 -15.02
C PRO A 243 8.79 -18.20 -15.75
N ASP A 244 8.29 -19.17 -16.52
CA ASP A 244 9.11 -20.16 -17.22
C ASP A 244 9.32 -19.82 -18.72
N ALA A 245 9.06 -18.57 -19.12
CA ALA A 245 9.18 -18.16 -20.52
C ALA A 245 10.65 -18.17 -21.00
N SER A 246 10.88 -18.72 -22.20
CA SER A 246 12.21 -18.70 -22.81
C SER A 246 12.54 -17.33 -23.42
N ASP A 247 13.83 -17.05 -23.63
CA ASP A 247 14.27 -15.80 -24.29
C ASP A 247 13.60 -15.61 -25.65
N GLU A 248 13.38 -16.69 -26.41
CA GLU A 248 12.70 -16.64 -27.70
C GLU A 248 11.23 -16.20 -27.55
N GLU A 249 10.51 -16.70 -26.54
CA GLU A 249 9.14 -16.27 -26.25
C GLU A 249 9.10 -14.80 -25.83
N LEU A 250 10.04 -14.37 -24.98
CA LEU A 250 10.16 -12.98 -24.55
C LEU A 250 10.40 -12.05 -25.73
N TRP A 251 11.30 -12.41 -26.64
CA TRP A 251 11.56 -11.62 -27.84
C TRP A 251 10.38 -11.64 -28.82
N ALA A 252 9.69 -12.77 -28.98
CA ALA A 252 8.53 -12.88 -29.85
C ALA A 252 7.39 -11.93 -29.42
N VAL A 253 7.07 -11.85 -28.11
CA VAL A 253 6.05 -10.91 -27.63
C VAL A 253 6.50 -9.45 -27.78
N LEU A 254 7.79 -9.17 -27.56
CA LEU A 254 8.36 -7.82 -27.75
C LEU A 254 8.37 -7.38 -29.22
N GLU A 255 8.51 -8.32 -30.15
CA GLU A 255 8.39 -8.06 -31.59
C GLU A 255 6.93 -7.77 -31.97
N ARG A 256 5.97 -8.54 -31.43
CA ARG A 256 4.52 -8.31 -31.66
C ARG A 256 4.04 -6.94 -31.20
N VAL A 257 4.61 -6.39 -30.13
CA VAL A 257 4.24 -5.04 -29.61
C VAL A 257 5.14 -3.92 -30.15
N ASN A 258 5.98 -4.18 -31.16
CA ASN A 258 6.90 -3.21 -31.73
C ASN A 258 7.81 -2.52 -30.69
N LEU A 259 8.38 -3.30 -29.76
CA LEU A 259 9.30 -2.81 -28.72
C LEU A 259 10.70 -3.47 -28.82
N ALA A 260 10.82 -4.58 -29.54
CA ALA A 260 12.07 -5.33 -29.65
C ALA A 260 13.23 -4.52 -30.24
N ALA A 261 13.01 -3.72 -31.28
CA ALA A 261 14.08 -2.93 -31.92
C ALA A 261 14.67 -1.89 -30.96
N PHE A 262 13.80 -1.19 -30.21
CA PHE A 262 14.21 -0.24 -29.18
C PHE A 262 15.04 -0.91 -28.08
N LEU A 263 14.58 -2.07 -27.59
CA LEU A 263 15.30 -2.79 -26.55
C LEU A 263 16.63 -3.36 -27.06
N LYS A 264 16.72 -3.78 -28.32
CA LYS A 264 17.97 -4.23 -28.95
C LYS A 264 18.99 -3.11 -29.09
N SER A 265 18.58 -1.85 -29.24
CA SER A 265 19.50 -0.69 -29.20
C SER A 265 19.97 -0.32 -27.78
N GLU A 266 19.25 -0.80 -26.76
CA GLU A 266 19.60 -0.64 -25.35
C GLU A 266 20.38 -1.86 -24.83
N GLN A 267 20.03 -2.42 -23.67
CA GLN A 267 20.67 -3.62 -23.09
C GLN A 267 19.83 -4.89 -23.31
N GLY A 268 18.96 -4.91 -24.33
CA GLY A 268 18.06 -6.01 -24.64
C GLY A 268 17.08 -6.30 -23.51
N LEU A 269 16.87 -7.59 -23.21
CA LEU A 269 16.04 -8.05 -22.09
C LEU A 269 16.57 -7.59 -20.72
N ASN A 270 17.86 -7.26 -20.61
CA ASN A 270 18.47 -6.78 -19.38
C ASN A 270 18.38 -5.26 -19.21
N THR A 271 17.66 -4.56 -20.10
CA THR A 271 17.46 -3.11 -20.00
C THR A 271 16.86 -2.75 -18.64
N PRO A 272 17.52 -1.89 -17.84
CA PRO A 272 17.05 -1.54 -16.51
C PRO A 272 15.84 -0.62 -16.57
N LEU A 273 14.85 -0.91 -15.73
CA LEU A 273 13.65 -0.10 -15.51
C LEU A 273 13.77 0.59 -14.15
N LEU A 274 13.61 1.91 -14.15
CA LEU A 274 13.51 2.69 -12.93
C LEU A 274 12.13 2.51 -12.27
N GLU A 275 11.91 3.15 -11.13
CA GLU A 275 10.61 3.12 -10.46
C GLU A 275 9.51 3.62 -11.40
N LYS A 276 8.43 2.83 -11.55
CA LYS A 276 7.34 3.05 -12.52
C LYS A 276 7.82 3.19 -13.97
N ALA A 277 8.98 2.63 -14.30
CA ALA A 277 9.65 2.76 -15.59
C ALA A 277 9.76 4.23 -16.06
N SER A 278 10.09 5.15 -15.15
CA SER A 278 10.19 6.59 -15.43
C SER A 278 11.23 6.96 -16.51
N ASN A 279 12.07 6.01 -16.92
CA ASN A 279 13.03 6.14 -18.01
C ASN A 279 12.48 5.71 -19.40
N LEU A 280 11.23 5.27 -19.50
CA LEU A 280 10.56 4.94 -20.76
C LEU A 280 9.47 5.98 -21.10
N SER A 281 9.13 6.11 -22.37
CA SER A 281 7.97 6.91 -22.80
C SER A 281 6.66 6.22 -22.40
N GLY A 282 5.56 6.97 -22.33
CA GLY A 282 4.23 6.42 -22.00
C GLY A 282 3.83 5.28 -22.93
N GLY A 283 4.03 5.45 -24.25
CA GLY A 283 3.78 4.40 -25.24
C GLY A 283 4.67 3.17 -25.09
N GLN A 284 5.93 3.33 -24.70
CA GLN A 284 6.84 2.21 -24.41
C GLN A 284 6.41 1.44 -23.17
N CYS A 285 6.03 2.15 -22.08
CA CYS A 285 5.48 1.52 -20.88
C CYS A 285 4.24 0.68 -21.21
N GLN A 286 3.37 1.21 -22.06
CA GLN A 286 2.16 0.55 -22.48
C GLN A 286 2.40 -0.67 -23.37
N ARG A 287 3.29 -0.57 -24.36
CA ARG A 287 3.72 -1.72 -25.18
C ARG A 287 4.34 -2.81 -24.32
N LEU A 288 5.13 -2.45 -23.30
CA LEU A 288 5.71 -3.42 -22.37
C LEU A 288 4.63 -4.09 -21.51
N ALA A 289 3.64 -3.34 -21.03
CA ALA A 289 2.50 -3.92 -20.30
C ALA A 289 1.68 -4.87 -21.19
N LEU A 290 1.48 -4.51 -22.46
CA LEU A 290 0.82 -5.36 -23.45
C LEU A 290 1.64 -6.63 -23.73
N ALA A 291 2.96 -6.54 -23.86
CA ALA A 291 3.82 -7.71 -24.03
C ALA A 291 3.70 -8.68 -22.84
N ARG A 292 3.66 -8.16 -21.62
CA ARG A 292 3.42 -8.96 -20.41
C ARG A 292 2.05 -9.64 -20.44
N ALA A 293 1.01 -8.94 -20.90
CA ALA A 293 -0.33 -9.49 -21.06
C ALA A 293 -0.39 -10.59 -22.14
N LEU A 294 0.22 -10.37 -23.30
CA LEU A 294 0.30 -11.37 -24.38
C LEU A 294 1.09 -12.61 -23.97
N LEU A 295 2.08 -12.46 -23.09
CA LEU A 295 2.86 -13.57 -22.57
C LEU A 295 2.08 -14.42 -21.55
N HIS A 296 1.16 -13.80 -20.80
CA HIS A 296 0.26 -14.49 -19.87
C HIS A 296 -0.76 -15.40 -20.60
N ASP A 297 -1.11 -15.06 -21.85
CA ASP A 297 -1.92 -15.88 -22.76
C ASP A 297 -3.25 -16.39 -22.19
N SER A 298 -4.07 -15.47 -21.69
CA SER A 298 -5.39 -15.78 -21.14
C SER A 298 -6.51 -15.80 -22.19
N PRO A 299 -7.59 -16.58 -22.03
CA PRO A 299 -8.71 -16.60 -22.97
C PRO A 299 -9.54 -15.30 -23.02
N VAL A 300 -9.53 -14.48 -21.96
CA VAL A 300 -10.28 -13.20 -21.90
C VAL A 300 -9.33 -12.03 -21.68
N TYR A 301 -9.42 -11.01 -22.51
CA TYR A 301 -8.69 -9.75 -22.34
C TYR A 301 -9.67 -8.59 -22.12
N ILE A 302 -9.40 -7.77 -21.11
CA ILE A 302 -10.14 -6.54 -20.83
C ILE A 302 -9.18 -5.36 -20.97
N PHE A 303 -9.44 -4.50 -21.95
CA PHE A 303 -8.70 -3.27 -22.19
C PHE A 303 -9.50 -2.08 -21.65
N ASP A 304 -8.94 -1.36 -20.68
CA ASP A 304 -9.58 -0.19 -20.05
C ASP A 304 -8.68 1.02 -20.21
N GLU A 305 -9.04 1.86 -21.19
CA GLU A 305 -8.24 3.01 -21.61
C GLU A 305 -6.77 2.64 -21.88
N ALA A 306 -6.54 1.45 -22.45
CA ALA A 306 -5.36 1.27 -23.28
C ALA A 306 -5.39 2.34 -24.40
N THR A 307 -4.39 2.63 -25.21
CA THR A 307 -4.40 3.73 -26.23
C THR A 307 -4.58 5.19 -25.78
N SER A 308 -5.22 5.56 -24.66
CA SER A 308 -5.48 6.98 -24.36
C SER A 308 -4.23 7.82 -24.01
N ASN A 309 -3.08 7.17 -23.78
CA ASN A 309 -1.76 7.79 -23.59
C ASN A 309 -0.81 7.64 -24.79
N ILE A 310 -1.34 7.20 -25.94
CA ILE A 310 -0.53 6.87 -27.12
C ILE A 310 -0.73 7.98 -28.16
N ASP A 311 0.38 8.56 -28.62
CA ASP A 311 0.36 9.46 -29.78
C ASP A 311 -0.29 8.73 -30.97
N VAL A 312 -1.13 9.42 -31.74
CA VAL A 312 -1.96 8.87 -32.84
C VAL A 312 -1.16 8.00 -33.83
N GLU A 313 0.14 8.27 -34.02
CA GLU A 313 1.03 7.45 -34.86
C GLU A 313 1.31 6.04 -34.28
N SER A 314 1.31 5.90 -32.95
CA SER A 314 1.54 4.64 -32.24
C SER A 314 0.26 3.84 -31.98
N GLU A 315 -0.92 4.41 -32.20
CA GLU A 315 -2.22 3.75 -31.98
C GLU A 315 -2.50 2.68 -33.05
N ASN A 316 -2.14 2.95 -34.32
CA ASN A 316 -2.24 1.98 -35.43
C ASN A 316 -1.28 0.79 -35.30
N ASP A 317 -0.24 0.88 -34.48
CA ASP A 317 0.72 -0.21 -34.25
C ASP A 317 0.25 -1.21 -33.19
N ILE A 318 -0.82 -0.89 -32.43
CA ILE A 318 -1.23 -1.63 -31.23
C ILE A 318 -2.56 -2.38 -31.42
N MET A 319 -3.44 -1.93 -32.32
CA MET A 319 -4.65 -2.66 -32.74
C MET A 319 -4.36 -3.63 -33.87
#